data_AF-A0A8D0GI61-F1
#
_entry.id   AF-A0A8D0GI61-F1
#
_cell.length_a   1.000
_cell.length_b   1.000
_cell.length_c   1.000
_cell.angle_alpha   90.00
_cell.angle_beta   90.00
_cell.angle_gamma   90.00
#
_symmetry.space_group_name_H-M   'P 1'
#
loop_
_entity.id
_entity.type
_entity.pdbx_description
1 polymer ?
#
loop_
_entity_poly.entity_id
_entity_poly.type
_entity_poly.pdbx_seq_one_letter_code
_entity_poly.pdbx_strand_id
1 'polypeptide(L)'
;MENMLQSLNVENRAGYFFTNFCEKSGNKLWKNSVYFWFDLQVYHQLFYQETLHPFKLCKQARFLYATYIAPSASMDIGLQQIIKKQIYHRIEPPFEDLFDLVEEYILILLLVPWMKMVELDKCTYGKVELVEETRQLDSVYFRKLQALHQESVSKKDEVRQTPTNKNKLFSYHRGYSLNDLVRNRMELEQFRLFLEEHFASMDLMCWIDIEHFRRMLHKDKDRREEKSKDIKKKYLNKKYFFGPSSPATREQQEQIMKLGGGWGQILHERLSSPVLLEIQKYVQMRLEKKWLPLFMAKEQFGPRKKMKPQIKDVAEDILLQRSEKKTAAWKHVDNKWVSSSREIITFRKALLNPITAFQFQRFVSLKGDLLGNGVLFWQEVQKYKDLCHSHCDDATIQNKITAIINCFINSTIPPMLQIDIPLDQALKIVEHRRDLGPYVFREAQMTIFALLFKFWPKFCEFRSNLADEEKILAALERKMEKKMRNWDSRYHRYQGQP
;
A
#
# COMPACT_ATOMS: atom_id res chain seq x y z
N MET A 1 18.78 -11.67 15.46
CA MET A 1 18.43 -10.24 15.32
C MET A 1 17.06 -9.96 15.92
N GLU A 2 16.00 -10.69 15.61
CA GLU A 2 14.68 -10.47 16.24
C GLU A 2 14.72 -10.60 17.77
N ASN A 3 15.33 -11.66 18.31
CA ASN A 3 15.51 -11.80 19.76
C ASN A 3 16.29 -10.63 20.39
N MET A 4 17.25 -10.06 19.65
CA MET A 4 17.99 -8.87 20.08
C MET A 4 17.07 -7.65 20.13
N LEU A 5 16.26 -7.41 19.07
CA LEU A 5 15.30 -6.32 19.03
C LEU A 5 14.23 -6.43 20.12
N GLN A 6 13.69 -7.63 20.33
CA GLN A 6 12.73 -7.90 21.41
C GLN A 6 13.34 -7.60 22.78
N SER A 7 14.60 -8.01 23.00
CA SER A 7 15.33 -7.73 24.24
C SER A 7 15.61 -6.23 24.42
N LEU A 8 16.13 -5.55 23.39
CA LEU A 8 16.38 -4.11 23.37
C LEU A 8 15.12 -3.30 23.71
N ASN A 9 13.95 -3.75 23.26
CA ASN A 9 12.67 -3.08 23.50
C ASN A 9 12.25 -3.11 24.98
N VAL A 10 12.56 -4.19 25.70
CA VAL A 10 12.23 -4.35 27.13
C VAL A 10 13.41 -4.05 28.05
N GLU A 11 14.52 -3.58 27.50
CA GLU A 11 15.78 -3.48 28.20
C GLU A 11 15.76 -2.48 29.36
N ASN A 12 14.99 -1.39 29.22
CA ASN A 12 14.75 -0.45 30.30
C ASN A 12 14.10 -1.10 31.54
N ARG A 13 13.29 -2.15 31.34
CA ARG A 13 12.69 -2.96 32.41
C ARG A 13 13.61 -4.07 32.89
N ALA A 14 14.52 -4.54 32.02
CA ALA A 14 15.48 -5.60 32.31
C ALA A 14 16.79 -5.08 32.97
N GLY A 15 16.84 -3.82 33.37
CA GLY A 15 18.00 -3.23 34.05
C GLY A 15 19.21 -3.00 33.16
N TYR A 16 19.00 -2.78 31.85
CA TYR A 16 20.07 -2.42 30.90
C TYR A 16 21.19 -3.46 30.76
N PHE A 17 20.86 -4.76 30.88
CA PHE A 17 21.85 -5.84 30.86
C PHE A 17 22.74 -5.84 29.60
N PHE A 18 22.16 -5.69 28.42
CA PHE A 18 22.91 -5.71 27.16
C PHE A 18 23.71 -4.41 26.95
N THR A 19 23.16 -3.27 27.35
CA THR A 19 23.82 -1.97 27.35
C THR A 19 25.05 -2.01 28.24
N ASN A 20 24.90 -2.52 29.47
CA ASN A 20 26.00 -2.72 30.40
C ASN A 20 27.08 -3.66 29.85
N PHE A 21 26.68 -4.71 29.12
CA PHE A 21 27.63 -5.58 28.42
C PHE A 21 28.42 -4.81 27.35
N CYS A 22 27.74 -4.00 26.53
CA CYS A 22 28.39 -3.15 25.53
C CYS A 22 29.34 -2.13 26.17
N GLU A 23 28.99 -1.54 27.32
CA GLU A 23 29.87 -0.63 28.05
C GLU A 23 31.12 -1.32 28.61
N LYS A 24 30.93 -2.46 29.28
CA LYS A 24 32.03 -3.24 29.87
C LYS A 24 32.97 -3.84 28.84
N SER A 25 32.52 -4.00 27.59
CA SER A 25 33.35 -4.51 26.49
C SER A 25 34.53 -3.58 26.12
N GLY A 26 34.50 -2.31 26.53
CA GLY A 26 35.49 -1.31 26.13
C GLY A 26 35.38 -0.85 24.67
N ASN A 27 34.49 -1.44 23.87
CA ASN A 27 34.28 -1.06 22.48
C ASN A 27 33.38 0.18 22.40
N LYS A 28 33.99 1.34 22.10
CA LYS A 28 33.29 2.62 21.97
C LYS A 28 32.16 2.58 20.93
N LEU A 29 32.32 1.87 19.82
CA LEU A 29 31.28 1.79 18.78
C LEU A 29 30.06 1.03 19.26
N TRP A 30 30.23 -0.07 20.00
CA TRP A 30 29.11 -0.82 20.56
C TRP A 30 28.36 0.01 21.59
N LYS A 31 29.10 0.64 22.51
CA LYS A 31 28.54 1.57 23.49
C LYS A 31 27.71 2.67 22.81
N ASN A 32 28.34 3.43 21.90
CA ASN A 32 27.69 4.56 21.22
C ASN A 32 26.47 4.11 20.41
N SER A 33 26.53 2.94 19.77
CA SER A 33 25.44 2.40 18.96
C SER A 33 24.22 1.99 19.78
N VAL A 34 24.42 1.43 20.98
CA VAL A 34 23.30 1.11 21.90
C VAL A 34 22.64 2.40 22.38
N TYR A 35 23.41 3.41 22.76
CA TYR A 35 22.84 4.69 23.18
C TYR A 35 22.08 5.39 22.05
N PHE A 36 22.67 5.44 20.85
CA PHE A 36 22.01 5.99 19.68
C PHE A 36 20.69 5.26 19.37
N TRP A 37 20.65 3.93 19.51
CA TRP A 37 19.41 3.16 19.34
C TRP A 37 18.28 3.67 20.23
N PHE A 38 18.53 3.88 21.52
CA PHE A 38 17.51 4.38 22.45
C PHE A 38 17.07 5.80 22.13
N ASP A 39 18.00 6.71 21.86
CA ASP A 39 17.68 8.10 21.51
C ASP A 39 16.93 8.20 20.17
N LEU A 40 17.22 7.28 19.24
CA LEU A 40 16.49 7.16 17.98
C LEU A 40 15.06 6.67 18.19
N GLN A 41 14.80 5.75 19.13
CA GLN A 41 13.43 5.36 19.45
C GLN A 41 12.62 6.53 20.00
N VAL A 42 13.23 7.42 20.79
CA VAL A 42 12.58 8.67 21.25
C VAL A 42 12.22 9.58 20.07
N TYR A 43 13.12 9.71 19.09
CA TYR A 43 12.84 10.46 17.86
C TYR A 43 11.67 9.88 17.08
N HIS A 44 11.62 8.56 16.89
CA HIS A 44 10.51 7.89 16.21
C HIS A 44 9.18 8.14 16.90
N GLN A 45 9.12 8.07 18.24
CA GLN A 45 7.90 8.31 19.01
C GLN A 45 7.27 9.70 18.76
N LEU A 46 8.08 10.72 18.45
CA LEU A 46 7.56 12.06 18.11
C LEU A 46 6.66 12.05 16.86
N PHE A 47 6.82 11.09 15.96
CA PHE A 47 5.96 10.92 14.77
C PHE A 47 4.64 10.17 15.03
N TYR A 48 4.40 9.68 16.24
CA TYR A 48 3.16 8.98 16.58
C TYR A 48 2.30 9.73 17.61
N GLN A 49 2.77 10.89 18.09
CA GLN A 49 1.97 11.79 18.91
C GLN A 49 0.81 12.37 18.09
N GLU A 50 -0.36 12.52 18.74
CA GLU A 50 -1.56 13.13 18.15
C GLU A 50 -1.27 14.55 17.63
N THR A 51 -0.58 15.35 18.44
CA THR A 51 -0.09 16.67 18.07
C THR A 51 1.38 16.61 17.68
N LEU A 52 1.69 17.01 16.45
CA LEU A 52 3.08 17.14 16.00
C LEU A 52 3.68 18.45 16.50
N HIS A 53 4.90 18.39 17.04
CA HIS A 53 5.69 19.56 17.41
C HIS A 53 6.95 19.68 16.54
N PRO A 54 6.90 20.38 15.39
CA PRO A 54 8.04 20.50 14.47
C PRO A 54 9.33 20.97 15.13
N PHE A 55 9.26 21.94 16.05
CA PHE A 55 10.44 22.43 16.75
C PHE A 55 11.13 21.34 17.60
N LYS A 56 10.36 20.55 18.35
CA LYS A 56 10.90 19.42 19.13
C LYS A 56 11.52 18.37 18.22
N LEU A 57 10.89 18.11 17.08
CA LEU A 57 11.36 17.18 16.07
C LEU A 57 12.72 17.60 15.49
N CYS A 58 12.83 18.86 15.04
CA CYS A 58 14.08 19.41 14.52
C CYS A 58 15.18 19.43 15.58
N LYS A 59 14.84 19.77 16.83
CA LYS A 59 15.79 19.73 17.95
C LYS A 59 16.31 18.31 18.18
N GLN A 60 15.43 17.31 18.19
CA GLN A 60 15.81 15.92 18.40
C GLN A 60 16.67 15.37 17.23
N ALA A 61 16.29 15.67 15.98
CA ALA A 61 17.07 15.27 14.80
C ALA A 61 18.48 15.88 14.82
N ARG A 62 18.60 17.18 15.13
CA ARG A 62 19.90 17.87 15.25
C ARG A 62 20.73 17.34 16.41
N PHE A 63 20.09 17.01 17.53
CA PHE A 63 20.77 16.38 18.66
C PHE A 63 21.36 15.02 18.28
N LEU A 64 20.57 14.15 17.65
CA LEU A 64 21.04 12.85 17.16
C LEU A 64 22.20 13.00 16.17
N TYR A 65 22.07 13.95 15.23
CA TYR A 65 23.11 14.21 14.25
C TYR A 65 24.40 14.70 14.90
N ALA A 66 24.34 15.74 15.74
CA ALA A 66 25.52 16.36 16.36
C ALA A 66 26.23 15.40 17.33
N THR A 67 25.47 14.58 18.05
CA THR A 67 26.01 13.71 19.10
C THR A 67 26.64 12.44 18.52
N TYR A 68 26.06 11.87 17.46
CA TYR A 68 26.43 10.54 16.98
C TYR A 68 26.93 10.48 15.53
N ILE A 69 26.50 11.40 14.65
CA ILE A 69 26.69 11.26 13.20
C ILE A 69 27.68 12.26 12.64
N ALA A 70 27.76 13.47 13.20
CA ALA A 70 28.66 14.52 12.72
C ALA A 70 30.12 14.02 12.62
N PRO A 71 30.95 14.56 11.71
CA PRO A 71 32.35 14.14 11.58
C PRO A 71 33.16 14.27 12.89
N SER A 72 32.79 15.21 13.75
CA SER A 72 33.37 15.48 15.07
C SER A 72 32.44 15.08 16.22
N ALA A 73 31.52 14.14 15.99
CA ALA A 73 30.59 13.65 17.00
C ALA A 73 31.32 13.06 18.20
N SER A 74 30.90 13.45 19.41
CA SER A 74 31.49 12.96 20.67
C SER A 74 31.23 11.48 20.89
N MET A 75 30.07 10.99 20.44
CA MET A 75 29.68 9.59 20.44
C MET A 75 29.58 9.04 19.01
N ASP A 76 30.60 9.28 18.19
CA ASP A 76 30.61 8.80 16.79
C ASP A 76 30.34 7.29 16.70
N ILE A 77 29.41 6.93 15.83
CA ILE A 77 29.02 5.54 15.55
C ILE A 77 29.77 4.96 14.34
N GLY A 78 30.70 5.70 13.73
CA GLY A 78 31.60 5.17 12.69
C GLY A 78 30.97 5.06 11.29
N LEU A 79 29.97 5.90 10.99
CA LEU A 79 29.33 5.94 9.67
C LEU A 79 30.27 6.44 8.57
N GLN A 80 30.05 5.98 7.34
CA GLN A 80 30.75 6.50 6.16
C GLN A 80 30.40 7.96 5.89
N GLN A 81 31.39 8.76 5.48
CA GLN A 81 31.21 10.21 5.25
C GLN A 81 30.12 10.55 4.22
N ILE A 82 29.91 9.69 3.22
CA ILE A 82 28.86 9.86 2.22
C ILE A 82 27.47 9.83 2.88
N ILE A 83 27.24 8.87 3.78
CA ILE A 83 25.98 8.73 4.53
C ILE A 83 25.80 9.92 5.47
N LYS A 84 26.86 10.34 6.18
CA LYS A 84 26.86 11.53 7.04
C LYS A 84 26.43 12.79 6.28
N LYS A 85 26.91 12.96 5.05
CA LYS A 85 26.50 14.07 4.15
C LYS A 85 25.03 13.93 3.74
N GLN A 86 24.58 12.75 3.31
CA GLN A 86 23.18 12.54 2.90
C GLN A 86 22.18 12.92 4.00
N ILE A 87 22.46 12.53 5.24
CA ILE A 87 21.62 12.86 6.39
C ILE A 87 21.60 14.37 6.65
N TYR A 88 22.76 15.03 6.57
CA TYR A 88 22.85 16.48 6.78
C TYR A 88 21.97 17.27 5.81
N HIS A 89 21.93 16.90 4.52
CA HIS A 89 21.11 17.61 3.52
C HIS A 89 19.60 17.36 3.69
N ARG A 90 19.20 16.34 4.47
CA ARG A 90 17.80 15.95 4.68
C ARG A 90 17.32 16.19 6.12
N ILE A 91 18.16 16.82 6.96
CA ILE A 91 17.86 17.02 8.38
C ILE A 91 16.77 18.06 8.60
N GLU A 92 16.47 18.90 7.61
CA GLU A 92 15.51 19.99 7.71
C GLU A 92 14.64 20.10 6.46
N PRO A 93 13.32 19.85 6.55
CA PRO A 93 12.61 19.28 7.71
C PRO A 93 12.96 17.80 7.96
N PRO A 94 13.02 17.33 9.23
CA PRO A 94 13.22 15.91 9.53
C PRO A 94 11.96 15.09 9.25
N PHE A 95 12.14 13.87 8.73
CA PHE A 95 11.08 12.88 8.51
C PHE A 95 11.36 11.56 9.23
N GLU A 96 10.35 10.72 9.37
CA GLU A 96 10.38 9.47 10.16
C GLU A 96 11.34 8.41 9.62
N ASP A 97 11.80 8.58 8.38
CA ASP A 97 12.71 7.71 7.66
C ASP A 97 14.14 8.28 7.54
N LEU A 98 14.39 9.47 8.10
CA LEU A 98 15.67 10.19 8.01
C LEU A 98 16.87 9.33 8.44
N PHE A 99 16.69 8.50 9.47
CA PHE A 99 17.74 7.69 10.06
C PHE A 99 17.64 6.20 9.72
N ASP A 100 16.78 5.77 8.78
CA ASP A 100 16.57 4.35 8.45
C ASP A 100 17.87 3.63 8.07
N LEU A 101 18.74 4.28 7.31
CA LEU A 101 20.05 3.73 6.94
C LEU A 101 20.99 3.57 8.15
N VAL A 102 20.91 4.50 9.09
CA VAL A 102 21.72 4.48 10.31
C VAL A 102 21.22 3.39 11.25
N GLU A 103 19.89 3.29 11.40
CA GLU A 103 19.22 2.28 12.21
C GLU A 103 19.55 0.86 11.72
N GLU A 104 19.54 0.63 10.41
CA GLU A 104 19.94 -0.66 9.85
C GLU A 104 21.42 -0.95 10.12
N TYR A 105 22.30 0.03 9.96
CA TYR A 105 23.73 -0.10 10.21
C TYR A 105 24.04 -0.44 11.67
N ILE A 106 23.48 0.30 12.63
CA ILE A 106 23.71 0.05 14.07
C ILE A 106 23.15 -1.32 14.47
N LEU A 107 22.02 -1.76 13.92
CA LEU A 107 21.42 -3.04 14.27
C LEU A 107 22.31 -4.21 13.81
N ILE A 108 22.96 -4.08 12.65
CA ILE A 108 23.95 -5.06 12.20
C ILE A 108 25.17 -5.04 13.12
N LEU A 109 25.64 -3.84 13.51
CA LEU A 109 26.79 -3.67 14.39
C LEU A 109 26.54 -4.25 15.79
N LEU A 110 25.34 -4.03 16.36
CA LEU A 110 24.92 -4.53 17.67
C LEU A 110 24.66 -6.05 17.69
N LEU A 111 24.45 -6.67 16.52
CA LEU A 111 24.31 -8.13 16.46
C LEU A 111 25.57 -8.85 16.92
N VAL A 112 26.75 -8.25 16.70
CA VAL A 112 28.04 -8.81 17.11
C VAL A 112 28.17 -8.94 18.64
N PRO A 113 28.03 -7.86 19.44
CA PRO A 113 28.06 -7.97 20.90
C PRO A 113 26.91 -8.82 21.42
N TRP A 114 25.73 -8.78 20.78
CA TRP A 114 24.60 -9.62 21.18
C TRP A 114 24.95 -11.11 21.11
N MET A 115 25.52 -11.56 19.99
CA MET A 115 25.94 -12.95 19.84
C MET A 115 27.01 -13.35 20.86
N LYS A 116 27.97 -12.45 21.15
CA LYS A 116 29.00 -12.69 22.17
C LYS A 116 28.41 -12.82 23.58
N MET A 117 27.47 -11.96 23.94
CA MET A 117 26.80 -12.00 25.23
C MET A 117 26.01 -13.30 25.39
N VAL A 118 25.21 -13.68 24.37
CA VAL A 118 24.44 -14.93 24.38
C VAL A 118 25.35 -16.15 24.51
N GLU A 119 26.50 -16.15 23.83
CA GLU A 119 27.46 -17.25 23.93
C GLU A 119 28.09 -17.33 25.33
N LEU A 120 28.46 -16.19 25.92
CA LEU A 120 28.98 -16.12 27.28
C LEU A 120 27.95 -16.61 28.31
N ASP A 121 26.69 -16.20 28.16
CA ASP A 121 25.60 -16.65 29.01
C ASP A 121 25.40 -18.17 28.89
N LYS A 122 25.38 -18.71 27.67
CA LYS A 122 25.30 -20.17 27.47
C LYS A 122 26.43 -20.93 28.15
N CYS A 123 27.68 -20.44 28.04
CA CYS A 123 28.82 -21.03 28.73
C CYS A 123 28.70 -20.92 30.26
N THR A 124 28.03 -19.89 30.77
CA THR A 124 27.82 -19.68 32.20
C THR A 124 26.71 -20.58 32.74
N TYR A 125 25.56 -20.64 32.06
CA TYR A 125 24.45 -21.52 32.43
C TYR A 125 24.78 -23.00 32.27
N GLY A 126 25.61 -23.38 31.29
CA GLY A 126 26.08 -24.76 31.14
C GLY A 126 26.97 -25.26 32.29
N LYS A 127 27.46 -24.37 33.17
CA LYS A 127 28.19 -24.73 34.39
C LYS A 127 27.27 -24.97 35.59
N VAL A 128 25.99 -24.61 35.48
CA VAL A 128 25.00 -24.86 36.52
C VAL A 128 24.47 -26.26 36.32
N GLU A 129 24.56 -27.09 37.36
CA GLU A 129 24.04 -28.44 37.35
C GLU A 129 22.52 -28.42 37.12
N LEU A 130 22.07 -29.04 36.03
CA LEU A 130 20.65 -29.18 35.73
C LEU A 130 20.06 -30.29 36.61
N VAL A 131 19.38 -29.90 37.69
CA VAL A 131 18.61 -30.83 38.50
C VAL A 131 17.27 -31.08 37.79
N GLU A 132 17.13 -32.26 37.19
CA GLU A 132 15.87 -32.72 36.60
C GLU A 132 14.92 -33.14 37.73
N GLU A 133 14.04 -32.23 38.14
CA GLU A 133 12.96 -32.54 39.07
C GLU A 133 11.76 -33.10 38.28
N THR A 134 11.65 -34.42 38.20
CA THR A 134 10.49 -35.09 37.58
C THR A 134 9.25 -34.96 38.47
N ARG A 135 8.47 -33.90 38.24
CA ARG A 135 7.14 -33.77 38.85
C ARG A 135 6.13 -34.55 38.02
N GLN A 136 5.76 -35.75 38.49
CA GLN A 136 4.65 -36.49 37.89
C GLN A 136 3.34 -35.74 38.18
N LEU A 137 2.73 -35.18 37.13
CA LEU A 137 1.33 -34.76 37.16
C LEU A 137 0.45 -36.00 36.97
N ASP A 138 0.36 -36.84 38.00
CA ASP A 138 -0.56 -37.99 38.02
C ASP A 138 -1.97 -37.52 38.38
N SER A 139 -2.49 -36.64 37.53
CA SER A 139 -3.86 -36.15 37.60
C SER A 139 -4.76 -37.11 36.84
N VAL A 140 -5.88 -37.51 37.45
CA VAL A 140 -6.92 -38.36 36.86
C VAL A 140 -7.36 -37.84 35.47
N TYR A 141 -7.26 -36.53 35.23
CA TYR A 141 -7.57 -35.89 33.96
C TYR A 141 -6.58 -36.21 32.83
N PHE A 142 -5.30 -36.41 33.14
CA PHE A 142 -4.27 -36.76 32.14
C PHE A 142 -4.47 -38.18 31.61
N ARG A 143 -4.78 -39.13 32.51
CA ARG A 143 -5.14 -40.51 32.12
C ARG A 143 -6.40 -40.57 31.25
N LYS A 144 -7.38 -39.70 31.53
CA LYS A 144 -8.62 -39.58 30.76
C LYS A 144 -8.40 -39.01 29.36
N LEU A 145 -7.46 -38.07 29.20
CA LEU A 145 -7.06 -37.51 27.89
C LEU A 145 -6.31 -38.52 27.01
N GLN A 146 -5.44 -39.35 27.59
CA GLN A 146 -4.75 -40.41 26.85
C GLN A 146 -5.72 -41.48 26.31
N ALA A 147 -6.74 -41.86 27.09
CA ALA A 147 -7.76 -42.82 26.67
C ALA A 147 -8.59 -42.30 25.48
N LEU A 148 -8.97 -41.02 25.50
CA LEU A 148 -9.72 -40.38 24.40
C LEU A 148 -8.89 -40.24 23.10
N HIS A 149 -7.57 -40.08 23.22
CA HIS A 149 -6.70 -40.01 22.05
C HIS A 149 -6.53 -41.37 21.37
N GLN A 150 -6.46 -42.46 22.14
CA GLN A 150 -6.36 -43.83 21.60
C GLN A 150 -7.64 -44.31 20.88
N GLU A 151 -8.83 -43.86 21.30
CA GLU A 151 -10.09 -44.18 20.60
C GLU A 151 -10.28 -43.43 19.27
N SER A 152 -9.63 -42.29 19.08
CA SER A 152 -9.85 -41.42 17.91
C SER A 152 -9.05 -41.80 16.65
N VAL A 153 -8.06 -42.69 16.76
CA VAL A 153 -7.09 -42.99 15.68
C VAL A 153 -7.45 -44.27 14.89
N SER A 154 -8.47 -45.03 15.27
CA SER A 154 -8.73 -46.36 14.68
C SER A 154 -9.83 -46.44 13.60
N LYS A 155 -10.35 -45.32 13.06
CA LYS A 155 -11.29 -45.38 11.93
C LYS A 155 -11.11 -44.24 10.92
N LYS A 156 -10.41 -44.53 9.81
CA LYS A 156 -10.81 -44.18 8.43
C LYS A 156 -9.69 -44.53 7.45
N ASP A 157 -9.89 -45.62 6.71
CA ASP A 157 -9.38 -45.78 5.36
C ASP A 157 -10.51 -46.36 4.50
N GLU A 158 -10.90 -45.65 3.45
CA GLU A 158 -11.25 -46.22 2.14
C GLU A 158 -11.63 -45.13 1.10
N VAL A 159 -10.74 -44.99 0.11
CA VAL A 159 -10.94 -44.89 -1.36
C VAL A 159 -12.05 -43.97 -1.92
N ARG A 160 -11.65 -43.07 -2.85
CA ARG A 160 -12.31 -42.90 -4.18
C ARG A 160 -11.50 -42.05 -5.17
N GLN A 161 -11.40 -42.54 -6.40
CA GLN A 161 -10.76 -41.93 -7.57
C GLN A 161 -11.76 -41.14 -8.44
N THR A 162 -11.16 -40.36 -9.36
CA THR A 162 -11.67 -39.77 -10.64
C THR A 162 -12.41 -38.43 -10.57
N PRO A 163 -12.50 -37.62 -11.65
CA PRO A 163 -11.70 -37.54 -12.88
C PRO A 163 -11.13 -36.12 -13.15
N THR A 164 -10.00 -36.05 -13.86
CA THR A 164 -9.47 -34.80 -14.42
C THR A 164 -9.98 -34.63 -15.84
N ASN A 165 -10.80 -33.59 -16.08
CA ASN A 165 -11.01 -33.08 -17.43
C ASN A 165 -11.27 -31.57 -17.38
N LYS A 166 -10.57 -30.80 -18.23
CA LYS A 166 -11.02 -29.54 -18.86
C LYS A 166 -9.90 -28.91 -19.71
N ASN A 167 -10.04 -29.15 -21.01
CA ASN A 167 -9.91 -28.23 -22.14
C ASN A 167 -9.21 -26.88 -21.89
N LYS A 168 -8.14 -26.64 -22.65
CA LYS A 168 -7.72 -25.29 -23.06
C LYS A 168 -7.73 -25.22 -24.58
N LEU A 169 -8.60 -24.35 -25.09
CA LEU A 169 -8.56 -23.84 -26.45
C LEU A 169 -8.47 -22.31 -26.36
N PHE A 170 -7.66 -21.74 -27.25
CA PHE A 170 -7.37 -20.36 -27.67
C PHE A 170 -8.47 -19.29 -27.37
N SER A 171 -8.25 -17.97 -27.31
CA SER A 171 -7.35 -17.14 -28.10
C SER A 171 -7.44 -15.65 -27.68
N TYR A 172 -6.34 -14.93 -27.93
CA TYR A 172 -6.21 -13.55 -28.43
C TYR A 172 -6.60 -12.27 -27.63
N HIS A 173 -5.66 -11.33 -27.81
CA HIS A 173 -5.69 -9.86 -27.70
C HIS A 173 -5.56 -9.21 -26.32
N ARG A 174 -4.29 -9.12 -25.94
CA ARG A 174 -3.63 -8.05 -25.16
C ARG A 174 -4.10 -6.67 -25.63
N GLY A 175 -4.90 -5.98 -24.81
CA GLY A 175 -5.28 -4.58 -24.98
C GLY A 175 -5.50 -3.94 -23.61
N TYR A 176 -4.83 -2.82 -23.34
CA TYR A 176 -5.02 -2.01 -22.14
C TYR A 176 -6.49 -1.56 -22.07
N SER A 177 -7.23 -1.87 -21.01
CA SER A 177 -8.66 -1.51 -20.86
C SER A 177 -8.83 -0.23 -20.05
N LEU A 178 -9.94 0.49 -20.23
CA LEU A 178 -10.35 1.62 -19.38
C LEU A 178 -10.31 1.23 -17.89
N ASN A 179 -10.59 -0.03 -17.56
CA ASN A 179 -10.57 -0.54 -16.20
C ASN A 179 -9.17 -0.58 -15.58
N ASP A 180 -8.10 -0.73 -16.38
CA ASP A 180 -6.72 -0.65 -15.88
C ASP A 180 -6.37 0.80 -15.54
N LEU A 181 -6.81 1.74 -16.39
CA LEU A 181 -6.65 3.18 -16.17
C LEU A 181 -7.39 3.65 -14.92
N VAL A 182 -8.62 3.17 -14.70
CA VAL A 182 -9.43 3.52 -13.51
C VAL A 182 -8.77 3.08 -12.19
N ARG A 183 -7.92 2.04 -12.24
CA ARG A 183 -7.16 1.54 -11.08
C ARG A 183 -5.89 2.34 -10.80
N ASN A 184 -5.35 3.08 -11.77
CA ASN A 184 -4.22 3.97 -11.58
C ASN A 184 -4.71 5.43 -11.55
N ARG A 185 -4.87 6.01 -10.36
CA ARG A 185 -5.44 7.36 -10.23
C ARG A 185 -4.62 8.46 -10.88
N MET A 186 -3.29 8.31 -10.97
CA MET A 186 -2.45 9.29 -11.62
C MET A 186 -2.68 9.30 -13.14
N GLU A 187 -2.71 8.12 -13.75
CA GLU A 187 -3.00 7.99 -15.18
C GLU A 187 -4.44 8.40 -15.49
N LEU A 188 -5.39 8.11 -14.60
CA LEU A 188 -6.79 8.51 -14.75
C LEU A 188 -6.94 10.04 -14.73
N GLU A 189 -6.25 10.73 -13.81
CA GLU A 189 -6.28 12.20 -13.74
C GLU A 189 -5.58 12.84 -14.96
N GLN A 190 -4.44 12.28 -15.39
CA GLN A 190 -3.78 12.70 -16.62
C GLN A 190 -4.67 12.50 -17.86
N PHE A 191 -5.38 11.37 -17.92
CA PHE A 191 -6.35 11.12 -18.98
C PHE A 191 -7.55 12.06 -18.89
N ARG A 192 -8.02 12.41 -17.69
CA ARG A 192 -9.08 13.41 -17.49
C ARG A 192 -8.65 14.77 -18.03
N LEU A 193 -7.45 15.23 -17.69
CA LEU A 193 -6.89 16.50 -18.18
C LEU A 193 -6.73 16.48 -19.71
N PHE A 194 -6.26 15.36 -20.27
CA PHE A 194 -6.21 15.17 -21.72
C PHE A 194 -7.60 15.26 -22.37
N LEU A 195 -8.61 14.62 -21.79
CA LEU A 195 -9.97 14.69 -22.30
C LEU A 195 -10.57 16.08 -22.15
N GLU A 196 -10.22 16.81 -21.09
CA GLU A 196 -10.64 18.21 -20.89
C GLU A 196 -10.08 19.13 -21.97
N GLU A 197 -8.80 18.98 -22.31
CA GLU A 197 -8.13 19.67 -23.43
C GLU A 197 -8.77 19.35 -24.79
N HIS A 198 -9.37 18.16 -24.93
CA HIS A 198 -10.07 17.70 -26.14
C HIS A 198 -11.60 17.79 -26.05
N PHE A 199 -12.16 18.52 -25.07
CA PHE A 199 -13.60 18.70 -24.86
C PHE A 199 -14.42 17.38 -24.76
N ALA A 200 -13.78 16.32 -24.28
CA ALA A 200 -14.32 14.97 -24.15
C ALA A 200 -14.41 14.48 -22.68
N SER A 201 -14.15 15.36 -21.70
CA SER A 201 -14.24 15.03 -20.27
C SER A 201 -15.62 14.51 -19.86
N MET A 202 -16.68 14.95 -20.56
CA MET A 202 -18.05 14.48 -20.38
C MET A 202 -18.21 12.96 -20.61
N ASP A 203 -17.43 12.36 -21.51
CA ASP A 203 -17.44 10.91 -21.73
C ASP A 203 -16.93 10.17 -20.48
N LEU A 204 -15.81 10.62 -19.92
CA LEU A 204 -15.25 10.00 -18.72
C LEU A 204 -16.15 10.21 -17.48
N MET A 205 -16.69 11.40 -17.30
CA MET A 205 -17.59 11.71 -16.17
C MET A 205 -18.90 10.92 -16.24
N CYS A 206 -19.48 10.76 -17.43
CA CYS A 206 -20.67 9.93 -17.64
C CYS A 206 -20.42 8.48 -17.24
N TRP A 207 -19.29 7.89 -17.69
CA TRP A 207 -18.93 6.52 -17.35
C TRP A 207 -18.74 6.33 -15.84
N ILE A 208 -18.01 7.26 -15.20
CA ILE A 208 -17.70 7.20 -13.76
C ILE A 208 -18.95 7.38 -12.90
N ASP A 209 -19.83 8.32 -13.23
CA ASP A 209 -21.06 8.54 -12.46
C ASP A 209 -22.01 7.34 -12.55
N ILE A 210 -22.11 6.70 -13.72
CA ILE A 210 -22.89 5.47 -13.89
C ILE A 210 -22.23 4.31 -13.12
N GLU A 211 -20.90 4.18 -13.19
CA GLU A 211 -20.15 3.18 -12.43
C GLU A 211 -20.31 3.37 -10.90
N HIS A 212 -20.36 4.62 -10.43
CA HIS A 212 -20.62 4.92 -9.03
C HIS A 212 -22.04 4.57 -8.61
N PHE A 213 -23.04 4.94 -9.42
CA PHE A 213 -24.44 4.55 -9.21
C PHE A 213 -24.62 3.02 -9.13
N ARG A 214 -23.88 2.26 -9.95
CA ARG A 214 -23.84 0.79 -9.90
C ARG A 214 -23.25 0.26 -8.58
N ARG A 215 -22.24 0.93 -8.02
CA ARG A 215 -21.58 0.53 -6.76
C ARG A 215 -22.36 0.91 -5.49
N MET A 216 -23.33 1.82 -5.58
CA MET A 216 -24.18 2.17 -4.42
C MET A 216 -24.98 0.97 -3.91
N LEU A 217 -25.13 0.85 -2.59
CA LEU A 217 -25.92 -0.20 -1.94
C LEU A 217 -27.42 -0.05 -2.25
N HIS A 218 -28.12 -1.16 -2.52
CA HIS A 218 -29.56 -1.16 -2.83
C HIS A 218 -30.47 -0.74 -1.65
N LYS A 219 -29.91 -0.67 -0.44
CA LYS A 219 -30.62 -0.28 0.78
C LYS A 219 -30.85 1.23 0.86
N ASP A 220 -30.00 2.04 0.24
CA ASP A 220 -30.09 3.51 0.23
C ASP A 220 -30.94 4.00 -0.96
N LYS A 221 -32.26 3.70 -0.94
CA LYS A 221 -33.16 3.99 -2.06
C LYS A 221 -33.20 5.49 -2.42
N ASP A 222 -33.26 6.37 -1.43
CA ASP A 222 -33.41 7.82 -1.64
C ASP A 222 -32.17 8.44 -2.30
N ARG A 223 -30.97 8.15 -1.75
CA ARG A 223 -29.69 8.64 -2.32
C ARG A 223 -29.46 8.10 -3.72
N ARG A 224 -29.87 6.86 -3.97
CA ARG A 224 -29.75 6.24 -5.30
C ARG A 224 -30.72 6.88 -6.29
N GLU A 225 -31.95 7.17 -5.88
CA GLU A 225 -32.92 7.86 -6.73
C GLU A 225 -32.45 9.28 -7.08
N GLU A 226 -31.93 10.02 -6.10
CA GLU A 226 -31.35 11.35 -6.32
C GLU A 226 -30.17 11.29 -7.31
N LYS A 227 -29.25 10.33 -7.14
CA LYS A 227 -28.12 10.13 -8.06
C LYS A 227 -28.59 9.74 -9.47
N SER A 228 -29.67 8.96 -9.59
CA SER A 228 -30.28 8.63 -10.90
C SER A 228 -30.83 9.86 -11.60
N LYS A 229 -31.53 10.73 -10.86
CA LYS A 229 -32.05 12.02 -11.36
C LYS A 229 -30.90 12.96 -11.80
N ASP A 230 -29.81 13.00 -11.04
CA ASP A 230 -28.60 13.79 -11.37
C ASP A 230 -27.93 13.30 -12.67
N ILE A 231 -27.71 11.99 -12.80
CA ILE A 231 -27.14 11.36 -14.02
C ILE A 231 -28.01 11.68 -15.24
N LYS A 232 -29.34 11.56 -15.10
CA LYS A 232 -30.30 11.89 -16.17
C LYS A 232 -30.14 13.34 -16.62
N LYS A 233 -30.18 14.29 -15.68
CA LYS A 233 -30.09 15.73 -15.98
C LYS A 233 -28.77 16.08 -16.67
N LYS A 234 -27.66 15.53 -16.18
CA LYS A 234 -26.31 15.83 -16.69
C LYS A 234 -26.02 15.22 -18.06
N TYR A 235 -26.42 13.96 -18.28
CA TYR A 235 -25.94 13.20 -19.45
C TYR A 235 -27.02 12.91 -20.50
N LEU A 236 -28.28 12.70 -20.10
CA LEU A 236 -29.37 12.35 -21.02
C LEU A 236 -30.10 13.59 -21.56
N ASN A 237 -29.36 14.44 -22.27
CA ASN A 237 -29.88 15.65 -22.88
C ASN A 237 -29.42 15.80 -24.34
N LYS A 238 -30.04 16.73 -25.07
CA LYS A 238 -29.69 17.06 -26.46
C LYS A 238 -28.31 17.69 -26.63
N LYS A 239 -27.62 18.04 -25.53
CA LYS A 239 -26.27 18.62 -25.57
C LYS A 239 -25.17 17.55 -25.53
N TYR A 240 -25.46 16.37 -24.98
CA TYR A 240 -24.50 15.29 -24.82
C TYR A 240 -24.98 13.98 -25.47
N PHE A 241 -25.70 13.11 -24.75
CA PHE A 241 -26.01 11.76 -25.24
C PHE A 241 -26.99 11.73 -26.45
N PHE A 242 -27.89 12.71 -26.56
CA PHE A 242 -28.77 12.90 -27.72
C PHE A 242 -28.34 14.08 -28.60
N GLY A 243 -27.10 14.54 -28.42
CA GLY A 243 -26.54 15.64 -29.18
C GLY A 243 -25.74 15.20 -30.40
N PRO A 244 -25.31 16.16 -31.24
CA PRO A 244 -24.47 15.89 -32.41
C PRO A 244 -23.09 15.33 -32.06
N SER A 245 -22.61 15.53 -30.82
CA SER A 245 -21.33 15.03 -30.29
C SER A 245 -21.46 13.75 -29.46
N SER A 246 -22.58 13.03 -29.62
CA SER A 246 -22.93 11.85 -28.80
C SER A 246 -21.90 10.73 -28.88
N PRO A 247 -21.70 9.97 -27.78
CA PRO A 247 -20.90 8.76 -27.79
C PRO A 247 -21.53 7.58 -28.53
N ALA A 248 -22.81 7.66 -28.90
CA ALA A 248 -23.56 6.60 -29.57
C ALA A 248 -24.07 7.05 -30.96
N THR A 249 -24.15 6.14 -31.93
CA THR A 249 -24.75 6.41 -33.24
C THR A 249 -26.26 6.65 -33.12
N ARG A 250 -26.89 7.26 -34.14
CA ARG A 250 -28.35 7.50 -34.13
C ARG A 250 -29.17 6.21 -33.93
N GLU A 251 -28.76 5.14 -34.60
CA GLU A 251 -29.36 3.81 -34.46
C GLU A 251 -29.24 3.25 -33.03
N GLN A 252 -28.10 3.46 -32.38
CA GLN A 252 -27.86 3.03 -31.00
C GLN A 252 -28.66 3.87 -30.00
N GLN A 253 -28.79 5.18 -30.25
CA GLN A 253 -29.67 6.06 -29.45
C GLN A 253 -31.14 5.62 -29.57
N GLU A 254 -31.60 5.25 -30.77
CA GLU A 254 -32.94 4.72 -31.01
C GLU A 254 -33.17 3.35 -30.35
N GLN A 255 -32.13 2.50 -30.28
CA GLN A 255 -32.20 1.22 -29.57
C GLN A 255 -32.35 1.41 -28.06
N ILE A 256 -31.60 2.35 -27.46
CA ILE A 256 -31.78 2.72 -26.05
C ILE A 256 -33.16 3.33 -25.81
N MET A 257 -33.67 4.10 -26.76
CA MET A 257 -35.03 4.66 -26.72
C MET A 257 -36.10 3.58 -26.68
N LYS A 258 -35.95 2.54 -27.50
CA LYS A 258 -36.86 1.38 -27.49
C LYS A 258 -36.77 0.59 -26.18
N LEU A 259 -35.57 0.44 -25.61
CA LEU A 259 -35.34 -0.25 -24.34
C LEU A 259 -35.87 0.49 -23.12
N GLY A 260 -35.99 1.83 -23.18
CA GLY A 260 -36.53 2.64 -22.09
C GLY A 260 -38.01 3.00 -22.22
N GLY A 261 -38.75 2.39 -23.16
CA GLY A 261 -40.20 2.61 -23.31
C GLY A 261 -40.59 3.90 -24.06
N GLY A 262 -39.67 4.45 -24.85
CA GLY A 262 -39.90 5.62 -25.71
C GLY A 262 -39.61 6.98 -25.05
N TRP A 263 -39.77 8.05 -25.84
CA TRP A 263 -39.46 9.43 -25.42
C TRP A 263 -40.20 9.83 -24.14
N GLY A 264 -41.46 9.41 -23.97
CA GLY A 264 -42.25 9.72 -22.77
C GLY A 264 -41.72 9.06 -21.49
N GLN A 265 -41.41 7.77 -21.50
CA GLN A 265 -41.03 7.04 -20.27
C GLN A 265 -39.58 7.30 -19.83
N ILE A 266 -38.64 7.46 -20.76
CA ILE A 266 -37.26 7.87 -20.45
C ILE A 266 -37.22 9.31 -19.88
N LEU A 267 -38.15 10.17 -20.30
CA LEU A 267 -38.27 11.54 -19.82
C LEU A 267 -39.06 11.68 -18.51
N HIS A 268 -40.00 10.78 -18.19
CA HIS A 268 -40.90 10.94 -17.04
C HIS A 268 -40.67 10.01 -15.84
N GLU A 269 -40.00 8.85 -15.96
CA GLU A 269 -39.79 7.93 -14.81
C GLU A 269 -38.35 7.40 -14.66
N ARG A 270 -38.11 6.72 -13.52
CA ARG A 270 -36.84 6.16 -13.02
C ARG A 270 -36.04 5.46 -14.12
N LEU A 271 -34.76 5.84 -14.27
CA LEU A 271 -33.89 5.18 -15.25
C LEU A 271 -33.74 3.69 -14.90
N SER A 272 -34.12 2.82 -15.83
CA SER A 272 -33.99 1.38 -15.66
C SER A 272 -32.52 0.99 -15.70
N SER A 273 -32.12 0.04 -14.84
CA SER A 273 -30.73 -0.46 -14.78
C SER A 273 -30.19 -0.95 -16.14
N PRO A 274 -31.00 -1.58 -17.03
CA PRO A 274 -30.55 -1.99 -18.35
C PRO A 274 -30.17 -0.82 -19.27
N VAL A 275 -30.92 0.29 -19.22
CA VAL A 275 -30.64 1.48 -20.03
C VAL A 275 -29.31 2.12 -19.64
N LEU A 276 -29.03 2.21 -18.34
CA LEU A 276 -27.76 2.74 -17.84
C LEU A 276 -26.54 1.89 -18.25
N LEU A 277 -26.70 0.57 -18.34
CA LEU A 277 -25.63 -0.33 -18.76
C LEU A 277 -25.28 -0.16 -20.24
N GLU A 278 -26.27 -0.02 -21.11
CA GLU A 278 -26.02 0.23 -22.54
C GLU A 278 -25.41 1.63 -22.75
N ILE A 279 -25.87 2.65 -22.03
CA ILE A 279 -25.25 4.00 -22.06
C ILE A 279 -23.76 3.90 -21.64
N GLN A 280 -23.48 3.23 -20.52
CA GLN A 280 -22.12 3.07 -20.01
C GLN A 280 -21.22 2.36 -21.02
N LYS A 281 -21.75 1.34 -21.71
CA LYS A 281 -21.04 0.58 -22.73
C LYS A 281 -20.68 1.42 -23.95
N TYR A 282 -21.58 2.25 -24.49
CA TYR A 282 -21.26 3.10 -25.63
C TYR A 282 -20.23 4.18 -25.27
N VAL A 283 -20.36 4.77 -24.08
CA VAL A 283 -19.38 5.71 -23.54
C VAL A 283 -18.01 5.03 -23.37
N GLN A 284 -17.98 3.82 -22.80
CA GLN A 284 -16.76 3.03 -22.66
C GLN A 284 -16.13 2.72 -24.02
N MET A 285 -16.93 2.32 -25.02
CA MET A 285 -16.43 2.04 -26.37
C MET A 285 -15.78 3.27 -27.01
N ARG A 286 -16.37 4.45 -26.86
CA ARG A 286 -15.76 5.68 -27.36
C ARG A 286 -14.47 6.02 -26.62
N LEU A 287 -14.45 5.88 -25.30
CA LEU A 287 -13.24 6.10 -24.51
C LEU A 287 -12.12 5.11 -24.92
N GLU A 288 -12.40 3.81 -24.99
CA GLU A 288 -11.40 2.78 -25.30
C GLU A 288 -10.95 2.76 -26.77
N LYS A 289 -11.84 3.04 -27.73
CA LYS A 289 -11.51 2.95 -29.16
C LYS A 289 -11.02 4.26 -29.78
N LYS A 290 -11.46 5.41 -29.27
CA LYS A 290 -11.11 6.73 -29.83
C LYS A 290 -10.10 7.45 -28.97
N TRP A 291 -10.41 7.65 -27.68
CA TRP A 291 -9.63 8.55 -26.84
C TRP A 291 -8.42 7.90 -26.20
N LEU A 292 -8.55 6.65 -25.75
CA LEU A 292 -7.47 5.91 -25.12
C LEU A 292 -6.28 5.73 -26.10
N PRO A 293 -6.45 5.35 -27.38
CA PRO A 293 -5.32 5.27 -28.30
C PRO A 293 -4.63 6.61 -28.53
N LEU A 294 -5.39 7.72 -28.58
CA LEU A 294 -4.84 9.07 -28.76
C LEU A 294 -4.07 9.55 -27.53
N PHE A 295 -4.61 9.31 -26.33
CA PHE A 295 -3.90 9.54 -25.08
C PHE A 295 -2.60 8.71 -25.03
N MET A 296 -2.70 7.43 -25.41
CA MET A 296 -1.56 6.52 -25.44
C MET A 296 -0.53 6.88 -26.53
N ALA A 297 -0.92 7.59 -27.59
CA ALA A 297 -0.01 8.12 -28.59
C ALA A 297 0.68 9.40 -28.11
N LYS A 298 -0.06 10.32 -27.45
CA LYS A 298 0.49 11.53 -26.81
C LYS A 298 1.52 11.19 -25.72
N GLU A 299 1.21 10.21 -24.89
CA GLU A 299 2.17 9.70 -23.89
C GLU A 299 3.35 8.94 -24.47
N GLN A 300 3.28 8.41 -25.71
CA GLN A 300 4.46 7.83 -26.36
C GLN A 300 5.48 8.88 -26.81
N PHE A 301 5.08 10.15 -26.91
CA PHE A 301 5.97 11.30 -27.14
C PHE A 301 6.38 12.04 -25.85
N GLY A 302 5.75 11.74 -24.71
CA GLY A 302 6.32 11.97 -23.38
C GLY A 302 7.16 10.76 -22.96
N PRO A 303 8.03 10.84 -21.94
CA PRO A 303 8.85 9.71 -21.52
C PRO A 303 7.97 8.65 -20.85
N ARG A 304 7.25 7.85 -21.64
CA ARG A 304 6.87 6.49 -21.27
C ARG A 304 8.14 5.71 -21.07
N LYS A 305 8.65 5.77 -19.84
CA LYS A 305 9.35 4.63 -19.27
C LYS A 305 8.35 3.48 -19.30
N LYS A 306 8.30 2.72 -20.41
CA LYS A 306 8.30 1.26 -20.26
C LYS A 306 9.35 1.03 -19.20
N MET A 307 8.94 0.57 -18.02
CA MET A 307 9.78 0.47 -16.84
C MET A 307 10.92 -0.49 -17.20
N LYS A 308 11.96 0.02 -17.86
CA LYS A 308 13.24 -0.63 -18.01
C LYS A 308 13.81 -0.50 -16.61
N PRO A 309 13.82 -1.58 -15.83
CA PRO A 309 14.32 -1.53 -14.48
C PRO A 309 15.72 -0.92 -14.53
N GLN A 310 16.04 0.09 -13.71
CA GLN A 310 17.44 0.47 -13.60
C GLN A 310 18.18 -0.71 -12.97
N ILE A 311 19.43 -0.97 -13.38
CA ILE A 311 20.24 -2.07 -12.82
C ILE A 311 20.27 -2.00 -11.28
N LYS A 312 20.28 -0.77 -10.74
CA LYS A 312 20.20 -0.49 -9.30
C LYS A 312 18.89 -0.99 -8.67
N ASP A 313 17.74 -0.73 -9.30
CA ASP A 313 16.43 -1.17 -8.80
C ASP A 313 16.32 -2.69 -8.78
N VAL A 314 16.86 -3.37 -9.79
CA VAL A 314 16.90 -4.84 -9.86
C VAL A 314 17.81 -5.40 -8.76
N ALA A 315 19.00 -4.82 -8.58
CA ALA A 315 19.92 -5.25 -7.54
C ALA A 315 19.32 -5.08 -6.13
N GLU A 316 18.68 -3.95 -5.86
CA GLU A 316 17.97 -3.70 -4.60
C GLU A 316 16.79 -4.65 -4.40
N ASP A 317 16.03 -4.95 -5.46
CA ASP A 317 14.91 -5.88 -5.40
C ASP A 317 15.36 -7.33 -5.13
N ILE A 318 16.48 -7.76 -5.71
CA ILE A 318 17.13 -9.05 -5.41
C ILE A 318 17.57 -9.09 -3.93
N LEU A 319 18.13 -7.99 -3.41
CA LEU A 319 18.52 -7.90 -2.00
C LEU A 319 17.32 -8.00 -1.07
N LEU A 320 16.21 -7.31 -1.39
CA LEU A 320 14.94 -7.42 -0.65
C LEU A 320 14.44 -8.87 -0.67
N GLN A 321 14.41 -9.52 -1.83
CA GLN A 321 13.96 -10.91 -1.96
C GLN A 321 14.84 -11.89 -1.16
N ARG A 322 16.17 -11.71 -1.17
CA ARG A 322 17.10 -12.56 -0.40
C ARG A 322 16.91 -12.36 1.11
N SER A 323 16.59 -11.14 1.53
CA SER A 323 16.29 -10.84 2.92
C SER A 323 14.98 -11.49 3.38
N GLU A 324 13.95 -11.49 2.53
CA GLU A 324 12.63 -12.08 2.80
C GLU A 324 12.69 -13.62 2.94
N LYS A 325 13.43 -14.30 2.06
CA LYS A 325 13.62 -15.77 2.13
C LYS A 325 14.24 -16.24 3.45
N LYS A 326 15.03 -15.38 4.11
CA LYS A 326 15.63 -15.67 5.42
C LYS A 326 14.67 -15.41 6.59
N THR A 327 13.60 -14.65 6.37
CA THR A 327 12.68 -14.17 7.44
C THR A 327 11.34 -14.94 7.46
N ALA A 328 10.92 -15.57 6.37
CA ALA A 328 9.59 -16.20 6.22
C ALA A 328 9.25 -17.39 7.17
N ALA A 329 10.13 -17.77 8.10
CA ALA A 329 9.94 -18.96 8.94
C ALA A 329 9.36 -18.71 10.35
N TRP A 330 9.02 -17.47 10.76
CA TRP A 330 8.76 -17.19 12.18
C TRP A 330 7.54 -16.27 12.38
N LYS A 331 6.63 -16.67 13.30
CA LYS A 331 5.27 -16.12 13.48
C LYS A 331 5.20 -15.00 14.51
N HIS A 332 4.34 -14.02 14.21
CA HIS A 332 4.02 -12.78 14.93
C HIS A 332 3.67 -12.92 16.43
N VAL A 333 4.12 -11.93 17.21
CA VAL A 333 3.47 -11.50 18.47
C VAL A 333 3.34 -9.96 18.48
N ASP A 334 2.16 -9.52 18.94
CA ASP A 334 1.64 -8.15 18.91
C ASP A 334 2.29 -7.16 19.90
N ASN A 335 3.47 -6.64 19.58
CA ASN A 335 3.91 -5.31 20.04
C ASN A 335 4.77 -4.67 18.95
N LYS A 336 4.12 -3.85 18.12
CA LYS A 336 4.32 -3.91 16.66
C LYS A 336 5.35 -2.98 16.02
N TRP A 337 5.98 -2.05 16.75
CA TRP A 337 6.83 -1.02 16.09
C TRP A 337 8.32 -1.12 16.41
N VAL A 338 8.73 -1.37 17.66
CA VAL A 338 10.17 -1.48 18.02
C VAL A 338 10.72 -2.88 17.71
N SER A 339 9.91 -3.93 17.92
CA SER A 339 10.29 -5.31 17.58
C SER A 339 10.32 -5.56 16.06
N SER A 340 9.88 -4.59 15.25
CA SER A 340 9.78 -4.69 13.78
C SER A 340 10.55 -3.60 13.03
N SER A 341 11.41 -2.80 13.69
CA SER A 341 12.19 -1.72 13.04
C SER A 341 12.79 -2.13 11.69
N ARG A 342 13.41 -3.31 11.65
CA ARG A 342 13.96 -3.87 10.41
C ARG A 342 12.90 -4.14 9.34
N GLU A 343 11.75 -4.70 9.71
CA GLU A 343 10.66 -4.98 8.78
C GLU A 343 10.05 -3.68 8.24
N ILE A 344 9.92 -2.66 9.09
CA ILE A 344 9.46 -1.32 8.71
C ILE A 344 10.40 -0.72 7.68
N ILE A 345 11.70 -0.69 7.95
CA ILE A 345 12.73 -0.18 7.03
C ILE A 345 12.71 -0.97 5.72
N THR A 346 12.62 -2.30 5.79
CA THR A 346 12.55 -3.17 4.61
C THR A 346 11.32 -2.85 3.76
N PHE A 347 10.16 -2.65 4.41
CA PHE A 347 8.93 -2.32 3.72
C PHE A 347 8.96 -0.93 3.08
N ARG A 348 9.50 0.09 3.78
CA ARG A 348 9.72 1.42 3.19
C ARG A 348 10.60 1.36 1.95
N LYS A 349 11.72 0.62 2.02
CA LYS A 349 12.59 0.37 0.86
C LYS A 349 11.85 -0.32 -0.28
N ALA A 350 11.01 -1.31 0.02
CA ALA A 350 10.19 -1.99 -0.98
C ALA A 350 9.16 -1.06 -1.65
N LEU A 351 8.58 -0.11 -0.91
CA LEU A 351 7.66 0.89 -1.47
C LEU A 351 8.38 1.95 -2.31
N LEU A 352 9.66 2.23 -2.03
CA LEU A 352 10.49 3.12 -2.83
C LEU A 352 11.03 2.44 -4.09
N ASN A 353 11.23 1.11 -4.07
CA ASN A 353 11.67 0.35 -5.23
C ASN A 353 10.54 0.27 -6.27
N PRO A 354 10.74 0.76 -7.51
CA PRO A 354 9.67 0.83 -8.51
C PRO A 354 9.14 -0.56 -8.92
N ILE A 355 9.99 -1.59 -8.91
CA ILE A 355 9.62 -2.96 -9.29
C ILE A 355 8.77 -3.58 -8.18
N THR A 356 9.30 -3.61 -6.96
CA THR A 356 8.64 -4.22 -5.82
C THR A 356 7.33 -3.51 -5.50
N ALA A 357 7.32 -2.17 -5.54
CA ALA A 357 6.14 -1.37 -5.27
C ALA A 357 5.03 -1.62 -6.30
N PHE A 358 5.37 -1.76 -7.58
CA PHE A 358 4.38 -2.08 -8.62
C PHE A 358 3.77 -3.48 -8.42
N GLN A 359 4.61 -4.48 -8.13
CA GLN A 359 4.12 -5.83 -7.81
C GLN A 359 3.22 -5.82 -6.57
N PHE A 360 3.64 -5.10 -5.53
CA PHE A 360 2.90 -4.96 -4.28
C PHE A 360 1.56 -4.24 -4.50
N GLN A 361 1.55 -3.14 -5.25
CA GLN A 361 0.34 -2.41 -5.65
C GLN A 361 -0.69 -3.34 -6.32
N ARG A 362 -0.25 -4.15 -7.28
CA ARG A 362 -1.11 -5.12 -7.97
C ARG A 362 -1.62 -6.20 -7.02
N PHE A 363 -0.78 -6.66 -6.09
CA PHE A 363 -1.17 -7.63 -5.08
C PHE A 363 -2.24 -7.08 -4.12
N VAL A 364 -2.07 -5.88 -3.57
CA VAL A 364 -3.04 -5.30 -2.62
C VAL A 364 -4.33 -4.88 -3.31
N SER A 365 -4.30 -4.50 -4.59
CA SER A 365 -5.49 -4.23 -5.41
C SER A 365 -6.43 -5.44 -5.55
N LEU A 366 -5.91 -6.66 -5.38
CA LEU A 366 -6.74 -7.86 -5.32
C LEU A 366 -7.52 -7.97 -4.00
N LYS A 367 -6.99 -7.39 -2.92
CA LYS A 367 -7.51 -7.50 -1.55
C LYS A 367 -8.52 -6.41 -1.19
N GLY A 368 -8.37 -5.22 -1.74
CA GLY A 368 -9.29 -4.10 -1.51
C GLY A 368 -9.18 -3.06 -2.63
N ASP A 369 -10.28 -2.37 -2.91
CA ASP A 369 -10.40 -1.53 -4.09
C ASP A 369 -9.62 -0.21 -3.98
N LEU A 370 -9.41 0.30 -2.76
CA LEU A 370 -8.63 1.53 -2.49
C LEU A 370 -7.18 1.25 -2.05
N LEU A 371 -6.82 0.00 -1.76
CA LEU A 371 -5.47 -0.35 -1.28
C LEU A 371 -4.37 -0.08 -2.31
N GLY A 372 -4.68 -0.31 -3.60
CA GLY A 372 -3.75 0.02 -4.69
C GLY A 372 -3.44 1.52 -4.74
N ASN A 373 -4.44 2.37 -4.50
CA ASN A 373 -4.27 3.82 -4.41
C ASN A 373 -3.47 4.22 -3.17
N GLY A 374 -3.60 3.48 -2.06
CA GLY A 374 -2.79 3.70 -0.86
C GLY A 374 -1.28 3.61 -1.14
N VAL A 375 -0.85 2.65 -1.98
CA VAL A 375 0.57 2.55 -2.38
C VAL A 375 1.02 3.77 -3.18
N LEU A 376 0.22 4.20 -4.15
CA LEU A 376 0.51 5.39 -4.97
C LEU A 376 0.55 6.66 -4.12
N PHE A 377 -0.43 6.84 -3.22
CA PHE A 377 -0.48 7.95 -2.29
C PHE A 377 0.78 8.00 -1.43
N TRP A 378 1.20 6.88 -0.85
CA TRP A 378 2.40 6.82 -0.01
C TRP A 378 3.65 7.25 -0.80
N GLN A 379 3.82 6.75 -2.03
CA GLN A 379 4.93 7.15 -2.90
C GLN A 379 4.89 8.63 -3.30
N GLU A 380 3.69 9.17 -3.54
CA GLU A 380 3.53 10.56 -3.92
C GLU A 380 3.83 11.51 -2.76
N VAL A 381 3.49 11.11 -1.53
CA VAL A 381 3.90 11.82 -0.31
C VAL A 381 5.42 11.77 -0.13
N GLN A 382 6.11 10.67 -0.47
CA GLN A 382 7.58 10.64 -0.43
C GLN A 382 8.21 11.63 -1.41
N LYS A 383 7.69 11.73 -2.64
CA LYS A 383 8.16 12.75 -3.60
C LYS A 383 7.89 14.17 -3.11
N TYR A 384 6.80 14.37 -2.38
CA TYR A 384 6.49 15.66 -1.74
C TYR A 384 7.49 15.99 -0.62
N LYS A 385 7.89 15.01 0.19
CA LYS A 385 8.95 15.19 1.19
C LYS A 385 10.29 15.56 0.55
N ASP A 386 10.69 14.86 -0.51
CA ASP A 386 11.89 15.20 -1.28
C ASP A 386 11.81 16.63 -1.85
N LEU A 387 10.63 17.06 -2.32
CA LEU A 387 10.40 18.43 -2.80
C LEU A 387 10.57 19.47 -1.69
N CYS A 388 10.22 19.13 -0.45
CA CYS A 388 10.43 20.02 0.70
C CYS A 388 11.93 20.19 1.03
N HIS A 389 12.80 19.26 0.62
CA HIS A 389 14.26 19.38 0.76
C HIS A 389 14.94 20.10 -0.41
N SER A 390 14.26 20.25 -1.55
CA SER A 390 14.88 20.81 -2.77
C SER A 390 14.82 22.34 -2.90
N HIS A 391 14.41 23.07 -1.85
CA HIS A 391 14.25 24.53 -1.84
C HIS A 391 13.43 25.06 -3.03
N CYS A 392 12.40 24.33 -3.45
CA CYS A 392 11.49 24.79 -4.49
C CYS A 392 10.63 25.96 -4.02
N ASP A 393 10.08 26.72 -4.96
CA ASP A 393 9.18 27.82 -4.66
C ASP A 393 7.88 27.32 -4.01
N ASP A 394 7.32 28.16 -3.13
CA ASP A 394 6.09 27.85 -2.39
C ASP A 394 4.92 27.51 -3.31
N ALA A 395 4.86 28.09 -4.52
CA ALA A 395 3.79 27.80 -5.47
C ALA A 395 3.91 26.37 -6.02
N THR A 396 5.11 25.89 -6.35
CA THR A 396 5.36 24.49 -6.73
C THR A 396 4.97 23.52 -5.60
N ILE A 397 5.29 23.85 -4.35
CA ILE A 397 4.90 23.05 -3.17
C ILE A 397 3.37 23.02 -3.02
N GLN A 398 2.70 24.16 -3.14
CA GLN A 398 1.23 24.24 -3.07
C GLN A 398 0.54 23.49 -4.21
N ASN A 399 1.09 23.57 -5.42
CA ASN A 399 0.60 22.81 -6.57
C ASN A 399 0.72 21.30 -6.31
N LYS A 400 1.83 20.86 -5.69
CA LYS A 400 2.01 19.46 -5.30
C LYS A 400 1.00 19.02 -4.24
N ILE A 401 0.78 19.82 -3.20
CA ILE A 401 -0.22 19.56 -2.15
C ILE A 401 -1.61 19.43 -2.79
N THR A 402 -1.98 20.40 -3.63
CA THR A 402 -3.28 20.42 -4.32
C THR A 402 -3.47 19.19 -5.22
N ALA A 403 -2.43 18.80 -5.96
CA ALA A 403 -2.46 17.61 -6.80
C ALA A 403 -2.69 16.33 -5.99
N ILE A 404 -1.98 16.16 -4.85
CA ILE A 404 -2.17 15.00 -3.97
C ILE A 404 -3.60 14.98 -3.41
N ILE A 405 -4.12 16.12 -2.97
CA ILE A 405 -5.50 16.22 -2.45
C ILE A 405 -6.52 15.83 -3.53
N ASN A 406 -6.40 16.36 -4.75
CA ASN A 406 -7.34 16.10 -5.84
C ASN A 406 -7.30 14.64 -6.34
N CYS A 407 -6.14 13.98 -6.27
CA CYS A 407 -6.01 12.58 -6.68
C CYS A 407 -6.55 11.61 -5.62
N PHE A 408 -6.31 11.88 -4.33
CA PHE A 408 -6.46 10.87 -3.27
C PHE A 408 -7.50 11.19 -2.19
N ILE A 409 -7.77 12.47 -1.90
CA ILE A 409 -8.55 12.88 -0.71
C ILE A 409 -9.89 13.49 -1.11
N ASN A 410 -9.86 14.50 -1.99
CA ASN A 410 -11.04 15.19 -2.49
C ASN A 410 -11.12 15.07 -4.01
N SER A 411 -11.28 13.82 -4.47
CA SER A 411 -11.34 13.54 -5.90
C SER A 411 -12.68 13.96 -6.49
N THR A 412 -12.62 14.60 -7.65
CA THR A 412 -13.79 14.85 -8.52
C THR A 412 -14.38 13.56 -9.08
N ILE A 413 -13.65 12.44 -8.95
CA ILE A 413 -14.02 11.11 -9.41
C ILE A 413 -14.51 10.27 -8.21
N PRO A 414 -15.81 9.93 -8.14
CA PRO A 414 -16.35 9.12 -7.05
C PRO A 414 -15.73 7.71 -6.89
N PRO A 415 -15.63 7.17 -5.66
CA PRO A 415 -15.90 7.84 -4.38
C PRO A 415 -14.93 9.02 -4.13
N MET A 416 -15.37 10.10 -3.49
CA MET A 416 -14.52 11.30 -3.34
C MET A 416 -13.19 10.99 -2.63
N LEU A 417 -13.26 10.22 -1.55
CA LEU A 417 -12.09 9.70 -0.85
C LEU A 417 -11.59 8.43 -1.54
N GLN A 418 -10.32 8.46 -1.96
CA GLN A 418 -9.71 7.42 -2.80
C GLN A 418 -8.67 6.56 -2.08
N ILE A 419 -8.52 6.76 -0.77
CA ILE A 419 -7.63 6.02 0.12
C ILE A 419 -8.36 5.70 1.42
N ASP A 420 -8.00 4.59 2.05
CA ASP A 420 -8.64 4.11 3.28
C ASP A 420 -8.10 4.84 4.52
N ILE A 421 -8.51 6.11 4.71
CA ILE A 421 -8.22 6.92 5.91
C ILE A 421 -9.51 7.38 6.62
N PRO A 422 -9.46 7.70 7.92
CA PRO A 422 -10.57 8.33 8.64
C PRO A 422 -11.04 9.63 7.96
N LEU A 423 -12.35 9.89 7.98
CA LEU A 423 -12.95 11.05 7.30
C LEU A 423 -12.48 12.37 7.93
N ASP A 424 -12.33 12.38 9.23
CA ASP A 424 -11.77 13.43 10.07
C ASP A 424 -10.35 13.82 9.63
N GLN A 425 -9.49 12.85 9.28
CA GLN A 425 -8.18 13.14 8.69
C GLN A 425 -8.30 13.78 7.30
N ALA A 426 -9.20 13.25 6.46
CA ALA A 426 -9.44 13.78 5.11
C ALA A 426 -9.92 15.24 5.16
N LEU A 427 -10.88 15.56 6.04
CA LEU A 427 -11.42 16.90 6.22
C LEU A 427 -10.35 17.88 6.71
N LYS A 428 -9.58 17.50 7.73
CA LYS A 428 -8.48 18.30 8.26
C LYS A 428 -7.46 18.65 7.18
N ILE A 429 -7.09 17.72 6.30
CA ILE A 429 -6.16 17.98 5.20
C ILE A 429 -6.75 18.96 4.18
N VAL A 430 -8.05 18.85 3.89
CA VAL A 430 -8.74 19.76 2.95
C VAL A 430 -8.87 21.18 3.51
N GLU A 431 -9.17 21.31 4.81
CA GLU A 431 -9.26 22.61 5.50
C GLU A 431 -7.90 23.34 5.50
N HIS A 432 -6.83 22.60 5.80
CA HIS A 432 -5.46 23.12 5.90
C HIS A 432 -4.72 23.06 4.56
N ARG A 433 -5.44 22.98 3.42
CA ARG A 433 -4.83 22.85 2.08
C ARG A 433 -3.88 23.99 1.70
N ARG A 434 -4.03 25.15 2.33
CA ARG A 434 -3.21 26.36 2.10
C ARG A 434 -1.98 26.41 2.99
N ASP A 435 -1.87 25.52 3.97
CA ASP A 435 -0.74 25.49 4.88
C ASP A 435 0.47 24.88 4.16
N LEU A 436 1.58 25.62 4.12
CA LEU A 436 2.84 25.24 3.46
C LEU A 436 3.68 24.24 4.28
N GLY A 437 3.07 23.49 5.20
CA GLY A 437 3.81 22.67 6.16
C GLY A 437 4.29 21.33 5.59
N PRO A 438 5.55 20.90 5.80
CA PRO A 438 6.08 19.63 5.28
C PRO A 438 5.38 18.38 5.84
N TYR A 439 4.52 18.56 6.83
CA TYR A 439 3.81 17.50 7.55
C TYR A 439 2.32 17.42 7.25
N VAL A 440 1.82 18.13 6.23
CA VAL A 440 0.39 18.16 5.84
C VAL A 440 -0.20 16.75 5.70
N PHE A 441 0.54 15.82 5.10
CA PHE A 441 0.08 14.45 4.87
C PHE A 441 0.54 13.42 5.91
N ARG A 442 1.24 13.82 6.98
CA ARG A 442 1.84 12.90 7.98
C ARG A 442 0.82 11.89 8.49
N GLU A 443 -0.30 12.36 9.01
CA GLU A 443 -1.30 11.51 9.69
C GLU A 443 -1.92 10.48 8.73
N ALA A 444 -2.30 10.93 7.53
CA ALA A 444 -2.82 10.07 6.48
C ALA A 444 -1.75 9.07 5.97
N GLN A 445 -0.50 9.51 5.79
CA GLN A 445 0.59 8.65 5.37
C GLN A 445 0.87 7.53 6.38
N MET A 446 0.86 7.85 7.68
CA MET A 446 1.05 6.88 8.75
C MET A 446 -0.08 5.85 8.80
N THR A 447 -1.32 6.32 8.65
CA THR A 447 -2.51 5.45 8.60
C THR A 447 -2.43 4.48 7.42
N ILE A 448 -2.15 4.99 6.22
CA ILE A 448 -2.00 4.17 5.01
C ILE A 448 -0.81 3.21 5.13
N PHE A 449 0.32 3.66 5.65
CA PHE A 449 1.48 2.80 5.88
C PHE A 449 1.13 1.63 6.80
N ALA A 450 0.52 1.90 7.95
CA ALA A 450 0.10 0.87 8.91
C ALA A 450 -0.92 -0.11 8.31
N LEU A 451 -1.80 0.38 7.43
CA LEU A 451 -2.79 -0.43 6.74
C LEU A 451 -2.14 -1.34 5.69
N LEU A 452 -1.25 -0.81 4.85
CA LEU A 452 -0.51 -1.56 3.84
C LEU A 452 0.45 -2.60 4.47
N PHE A 453 1.10 -2.23 5.59
CA PHE A 453 2.06 -3.10 6.29
C PHE A 453 1.42 -4.43 6.73
N LYS A 454 0.12 -4.46 7.04
CA LYS A 454 -0.63 -5.70 7.37
C LYS A 454 -0.63 -6.73 6.22
N PHE A 455 -0.43 -6.28 4.98
CA PHE A 455 -0.40 -7.13 3.80
C PHE A 455 1.02 -7.49 3.36
N TRP A 456 2.04 -6.82 3.92
CA TRP A 456 3.43 -7.02 3.53
C TRP A 456 3.91 -8.47 3.75
N PRO A 457 3.74 -9.11 4.93
CA PRO A 457 4.15 -10.50 5.12
C PRO A 457 3.48 -11.48 4.15
N LYS A 458 2.19 -11.25 3.84
CA LYS A 458 1.41 -12.06 2.90
C LYS A 458 1.91 -11.91 1.46
N PHE A 459 2.40 -10.72 1.12
CA PHE A 459 3.03 -10.49 -0.18
C PHE A 459 4.40 -11.17 -0.25
N CYS A 460 5.24 -11.04 0.78
CA CYS A 460 6.54 -11.72 0.83
C CYS A 460 6.37 -13.25 0.69
N GLU A 461 5.39 -13.85 1.36
CA GLU A 461 5.06 -15.28 1.23
C GLU A 461 4.58 -15.63 -0.19
N PHE A 462 3.71 -14.81 -0.78
CA PHE A 462 3.28 -15.00 -2.16
C PHE A 462 4.45 -14.92 -3.14
N ARG A 463 5.38 -14.00 -2.90
CA ARG A 463 6.57 -13.75 -3.70
C ARG A 463 7.60 -14.86 -3.55
N SER A 464 7.84 -15.37 -2.34
CA SER A 464 8.81 -16.44 -2.08
C SER A 464 8.44 -17.76 -2.79
N ASN A 465 7.13 -17.99 -3.00
CA ASN A 465 6.60 -19.15 -3.70
C ASN A 465 6.77 -19.09 -5.22
N LEU A 466 7.24 -17.97 -5.78
CA LEU A 466 7.40 -17.76 -7.21
C LEU A 466 8.85 -17.35 -7.51
N ALA A 467 9.55 -18.13 -8.34
CA ALA A 467 10.98 -17.94 -8.58
C ALA A 467 11.32 -16.70 -9.44
N ASP A 468 10.42 -16.29 -10.35
CA ASP A 468 10.70 -15.24 -11.35
C ASP A 468 9.71 -14.07 -11.27
N GLU A 469 10.22 -12.84 -11.47
CA GLU A 469 9.44 -11.58 -11.49
C GLU A 469 8.30 -11.61 -12.53
N GLU A 470 8.58 -12.12 -13.74
CA GLU A 470 7.57 -12.23 -14.79
C GLU A 470 6.45 -13.22 -14.40
N LYS A 471 6.78 -14.28 -13.66
CA LYS A 471 5.80 -15.24 -13.15
C LYS A 471 4.94 -14.63 -12.04
N ILE A 472 5.51 -13.74 -11.22
CA ILE A 472 4.79 -12.99 -10.18
C ILE A 472 3.73 -12.10 -10.84
N LEU A 473 4.13 -11.27 -11.81
CA LEU A 473 3.19 -10.38 -12.52
C LEU A 473 2.13 -11.16 -13.29
N ALA A 474 2.53 -12.18 -14.05
CA ALA A 474 1.57 -13.02 -14.78
C ALA A 474 0.59 -13.74 -13.86
N ALA A 475 1.02 -14.18 -12.66
CA ALA A 475 0.13 -14.78 -11.67
C ALA A 475 -0.85 -13.76 -11.08
N LEU A 476 -0.42 -12.52 -10.85
CA LEU A 476 -1.26 -11.43 -10.38
C LEU A 476 -2.31 -11.04 -11.42
N GLU A 477 -1.90 -10.88 -12.69
CA GLU A 477 -2.79 -10.58 -13.81
C GLU A 477 -3.87 -11.66 -13.98
N ARG A 478 -3.47 -12.95 -13.99
CA ARG A 478 -4.43 -14.08 -14.04
C ARG A 478 -5.43 -14.05 -12.87
N LYS A 479 -4.98 -13.66 -11.67
CA LYS A 479 -5.87 -13.52 -10.50
C LYS A 479 -6.81 -12.33 -10.64
N MET A 480 -6.35 -11.20 -11.20
CA MET A 480 -7.18 -10.04 -11.49
C MET A 480 -8.29 -10.40 -12.48
N GLU A 481 -7.95 -11.06 -13.59
CA GLU A 481 -8.93 -11.52 -14.57
C GLU A 481 -9.95 -12.50 -13.98
N LYS A 482 -9.51 -13.44 -13.14
CA LYS A 482 -10.44 -14.36 -12.45
C LYS A 482 -11.39 -13.61 -11.51
N LYS A 483 -10.89 -12.61 -10.77
CA LYS A 483 -11.74 -11.76 -9.90
C LYS A 483 -12.78 -11.02 -10.75
N MET A 484 -12.40 -10.52 -11.91
CA MET A 484 -13.32 -9.85 -12.86
C MET A 484 -14.37 -10.83 -13.40
N ARG A 485 -13.97 -11.98 -13.95
CA ARG A 485 -14.90 -13.01 -14.46
C ARG A 485 -15.91 -13.48 -13.40
N ASN A 486 -15.44 -13.65 -12.17
CA ASN A 486 -16.30 -14.05 -11.04
C ASN A 486 -17.26 -12.94 -10.61
N TRP A 487 -16.85 -11.67 -10.73
CA TRP A 487 -17.71 -10.52 -10.44
C TRP A 487 -18.81 -10.40 -11.49
N ASP A 488 -18.47 -10.49 -12.78
CA ASP A 488 -19.44 -10.51 -13.88
C ASP A 488 -20.42 -11.68 -13.72
N SER A 489 -19.92 -12.89 -13.41
CA SER A 489 -20.77 -14.07 -13.21
C SER A 489 -21.72 -13.95 -12.01
N ARG A 490 -21.30 -13.31 -10.91
CA ARG A 490 -22.18 -13.04 -9.77
C ARG A 490 -23.24 -12.00 -10.13
N TYR A 491 -22.84 -10.94 -10.83
CA TYR A 491 -23.75 -9.89 -11.26
C TYR A 491 -24.89 -10.42 -12.15
N HIS A 492 -24.57 -11.30 -13.10
CA HIS A 492 -25.58 -11.92 -13.98
C HIS A 492 -26.49 -12.90 -13.22
N ARG A 493 -26.00 -13.54 -12.15
CA ARG A 493 -26.80 -14.46 -11.33
C ARG A 493 -27.81 -13.74 -10.42
N TYR A 494 -27.50 -12.51 -9.98
CA TYR A 494 -28.41 -11.67 -9.20
C TYR A 494 -29.45 -10.92 -10.06
N GLN A 495 -29.23 -10.81 -11.38
CA GLN A 495 -30.20 -10.25 -12.33
C GLN A 495 -31.14 -11.32 -12.92
N GLY A 496 -30.90 -12.60 -12.63
CA GLY A 496 -31.63 -13.74 -13.19
C GLY A 496 -32.55 -14.48 -12.21
N GLN A 497 -32.84 -13.92 -11.04
CA GLN A 497 -33.93 -14.42 -10.19
C GLN A 497 -35.15 -13.51 -10.37
N PRO A 498 -36.28 -14.05 -10.89
CA PRO A 498 -37.50 -13.29 -11.11
C PRO A 498 -38.09 -12.71 -9.82
#